data_AF-A0A2G6KEV6-F1
#
_entry.id   AF-A0A2G6KEV6-F1
#
_cell.length_a   1.000
_cell.length_b   1.000
_cell.length_c   1.000
_cell.angle_alpha   90.00
_cell.angle_beta   90.00
_cell.angle_gamma   90.00
#
_symmetry.space_group_name_H-M   'P 1'
#
loop_
_entity.id
_entity.type
_entity.pdbx_description
1 polymer ?
#
loop_
_entity_poly.entity_id
_entity_poly.type
_entity_poly.pdbx_seq_one_letter_code
_entity_poly.pdbx_strand_id
1 'polypeptide(L)' 'MYAQIIRNVVINTLTHAFEPDEQGTIVIEVQQQTDSIFIHYRDNGKGMTEETLSKVFEPFYTTKRDRGNTGLRLHIV' A
#
# COMPACT_ATOMS: atom_id res chain seq x y z
N MET A 1 5.45 -11.49 11.72
CA MET A 1 4.23 -11.63 10.89
C MET A 1 3.63 -10.25 10.56
N TYR A 2 3.18 -9.45 11.53
CA TYR A 2 2.55 -8.13 11.28
C TYR A 2 3.46 -7.06 10.65
N ALA A 3 4.76 -7.05 10.98
CA ALA A 3 5.71 -6.09 10.40
C ALA A 3 5.83 -6.21 8.86
N GLN A 4 5.59 -7.40 8.30
CA GLN A 4 5.65 -7.63 6.86
C GLN A 4 4.48 -6.96 6.12
N ILE A 5 3.29 -6.95 6.72
CA ILE A 5 2.09 -6.29 6.19
C ILE A 5 2.36 -4.78 6.08
N ILE A 6 2.81 -4.15 7.17
CA ILE A 6 3.13 -2.71 7.20
C ILE A 6 4.20 -2.37 6.17
N ARG A 7 5.27 -3.16 6.10
CA ARG A 7 6.32 -2.98 5.08
C ARG A 7 5.75 -3.05 3.66
N ASN A 8 4.84 -3.99 3.38
CA ASN A 8 4.29 -4.16 2.04
C ASN A 8 3.43 -2.96 1.62
N VAL A 9 2.56 -2.45 2.50
CA VAL A 9 1.74 -1.27 2.19
C VAL A 9 2.59 -0.01 2.06
N VAL A 10 3.61 0.19 2.93
CA VAL A 10 4.53 1.33 2.85
C VAL A 10 5.31 1.33 1.54
N ILE A 11 5.89 0.18 1.15
CA ILE A 11 6.63 0.11 -0.11
C ILE A 11 5.68 0.30 -1.30
N ASN A 12 4.45 -0.20 -1.24
CA ASN A 12 3.47 0.04 -2.30
C ASN A 12 3.18 1.54 -2.46
N THR A 13 2.95 2.26 -1.36
CA THR A 13 2.76 3.71 -1.38
C THR A 13 3.99 4.44 -1.93
N LEU A 14 5.19 4.16 -1.43
CA LEU A 14 6.43 4.80 -1.94
C LEU A 14 6.69 4.51 -3.42
N THR A 15 6.24 3.36 -3.91
CA THR A 15 6.45 2.96 -5.30
C THR A 15 5.41 3.59 -6.22
N HIS A 16 4.15 3.66 -5.79
CA HIS A 16 3.01 3.97 -6.67
C HIS A 16 2.32 5.29 -6.37
N ALA A 17 2.26 5.73 -5.11
CA ALA A 17 1.42 6.85 -4.70
C ALA A 17 2.03 8.22 -5.03
N PHE A 18 3.36 8.32 -5.06
CA PHE A 18 4.10 9.57 -5.29
C PHE A 18 5.02 9.49 -6.51
N GLU A 19 5.21 10.61 -7.18
CA GLU A 19 6.22 10.79 -8.23
C GLU A 19 7.58 11.22 -7.64
N PRO A 20 8.69 11.14 -8.41
CA PRO A 20 9.98 11.62 -7.94
C PRO A 20 9.90 13.07 -7.48
N ASP A 21 10.54 13.36 -6.34
CA ASP A 21 10.60 14.68 -5.68
C ASP A 21 9.26 15.23 -5.16
N GLU A 22 8.19 14.43 -5.19
CA GLU A 22 6.92 14.79 -4.57
C GLU A 22 6.95 14.57 -3.04
N GLN A 23 6.53 15.58 -2.29
CA GLN A 23 6.37 15.44 -0.83
C GLN A 23 5.04 14.75 -0.53
N GLY A 24 5.14 13.60 0.12
CA GLY A 24 4.01 12.79 0.55
C GLY A 24 3.90 12.67 2.05
N THR A 25 2.71 12.35 2.54
CA THR A 25 2.44 12.02 3.93
C THR A 25 1.80 10.64 4.01
N ILE A 26 2.36 9.80 4.88
CA ILE A 26 1.78 8.52 5.29
C ILE A 26 1.38 8.66 6.74
N VAL A 27 0.13 8.33 7.05
CA VAL A 27 -0.43 8.34 8.40
C VAL A 27 -0.76 6.90 8.78
N ILE A 28 -0.20 6.46 9.91
CA ILE A 28 -0.49 5.15 10.50
C ILE A 28 -1.03 5.38 11.89
N GLU A 29 -2.32 5.13 12.08
CA GLU A 29 -3.00 5.26 13.36
C GLU A 29 -3.29 3.86 13.90
N VAL A 30 -2.99 3.65 15.18
CA VAL A 30 -3.22 2.38 15.86
C VAL A 30 -4.21 2.61 16.98
N GLN A 31 -5.31 1.88 16.96
CA GLN A 31 -6.37 1.96 17.97
C GLN A 31 -6.59 0.58 18.59
N GLN A 32 -6.44 0.50 19.90
CA GLN A 32 -6.82 -0.70 20.64
C GLN A 32 -8.34 -0.69 20.86
N GLN A 33 -8.99 -1.78 20.50
CA GLN A 33 -10.36 -2.11 20.90
C GLN A 33 -10.33 -3.26 21.92
N THR A 34 -11.49 -3.62 22.47
CA THR A 34 -11.60 -4.59 23.57
C THR A 34 -10.85 -5.89 23.31
N ASP A 35 -10.97 -6.46 22.10
CA ASP A 35 -10.38 -7.76 21.73
C ASP A 35 -9.50 -7.70 20.48
N SER A 36 -9.19 -6.50 19.97
CA SER A 36 -8.50 -6.34 18.69
C SER A 36 -7.71 -5.04 18.62
N ILE A 37 -6.83 -4.96 17.62
CA ILE A 37 -6.10 -3.74 17.28
C ILE A 37 -6.49 -3.37 15.86
N PHE A 38 -6.96 -2.15 15.68
CA PHE A 38 -7.20 -1.54 14.38
C PHE A 38 -5.99 -0.72 13.98
N ILE A 39 -5.49 -0.97 12.76
CA ILE A 39 -4.44 -0.17 12.15
C ILE A 39 -5.05 0.53 10.94
N HIS A 40 -5.17 1.85 11.02
CA HIS A 40 -5.61 2.70 9.93
C HIS A 40 -4.39 3.23 9.19
N TYR A 41 -4.21 2.78 7.96
CA TYR A 41 -3.16 3.23 7.06
C TYR A 41 -3.75 4.17 6.01
N ARG A 42 -3.20 5.37 5.87
CA ARG A 42 -3.61 6.36 4.87
C ARG A 42 -2.39 7.05 4.28
N ASP A 43 -2.44 7.32 2.98
CA ASP A 43 -1.52 8.26 2.33
C ASP A 43 -2.29 9.34 1.57
N ASN A 44 -1.61 10.41 1.18
CA ASN A 44 -2.16 11.50 0.39
C ASN A 44 -1.60 11.53 -1.04
N GLY A 45 -1.16 10.38 -1.56
CA GLY A 45 -0.67 10.32 -2.93
C GLY A 45 -1.79 10.34 -3.95
N LYS A 46 -1.45 10.05 -5.20
CA LYS A 46 -2.36 10.13 -6.35
C LYS A 46 -3.56 9.16 -6.34
N GLY A 47 -3.66 8.31 -5.31
CA GLY A 47 -4.71 7.32 -5.18
C GLY A 47 -4.64 6.22 -6.24
N MET A 48 -5.77 5.53 -6.41
CA MET A 48 -5.93 4.41 -7.35
C MET A 48 -7.22 4.61 -8.13
N THR A 49 -7.22 4.20 -9.40
CA THR A 49 -8.46 4.12 -10.19
C THR A 49 -9.34 2.97 -9.69
N GLU A 50 -10.64 2.99 -10.00
CA GLU A 50 -11.56 1.90 -9.63
C GLU A 50 -11.09 0.54 -10.15
N GLU A 51 -10.59 0.50 -11.40
CA GLU A 51 -9.99 -0.71 -11.97
C GLU A 51 -8.80 -1.18 -11.14
N THR A 52 -7.89 -0.27 -10.76
CA THR A 52 -6.72 -0.60 -9.94
C THR A 52 -7.15 -1.15 -8.59
N LEU A 53 -8.10 -0.48 -7.91
CA LEU A 53 -8.63 -0.89 -6.61
C LEU A 53 -9.19 -2.31 -6.64
N SER A 54 -9.95 -2.67 -7.69
CA SER A 54 -10.54 -4.01 -7.81
C SER A 54 -9.51 -5.14 -7.97
N LYS A 55 -8.32 -4.83 -8.49
CA LYS A 55 -7.28 -5.81 -8.83
C LYS A 55 -6.05 -5.75 -7.91
N VAL A 56 -5.96 -4.78 -7.00
CA VAL A 56 -4.72 -4.45 -6.29
C VAL A 56 -4.20 -5.59 -5.40
N PHE A 57 -5.07 -6.52 -4.99
CA PHE A 57 -4.74 -7.71 -4.21
C PHE A 57 -4.56 -8.98 -5.07
N GLU A 58 -4.76 -8.89 -6.38
CA GLU A 58 -4.51 -10.00 -7.30
C GLU A 58 -3.00 -10.27 -7.42
N PRO A 59 -2.60 -11.55 -7.48
CA PRO A 59 -1.20 -11.90 -7.63
C PRO A 59 -0.63 -11.31 -8.93
N PHE A 60 0.55 -10.71 -8.82
CA PHE A 60 1.31 -10.09 -9.92
C PHE A 60 0.70 -8.81 -10.50
N TYR A 61 -0.38 -8.28 -9.94
CA TYR A 61 -0.95 -7.02 -10.40
C TYR A 61 -0.05 -5.84 -10.02
N THR A 62 0.29 -4.99 -10.99
CA THR A 62 1.04 -3.74 -10.76
C THR A 62 0.91 -2.79 -11.94
N THR A 63 0.91 -1.48 -11.66
CA THR A 63 0.91 -0.42 -12.67
C THR A 63 2.32 0.05 -13.05
N LYS A 64 3.38 -0.49 -12.43
CA LYS A 64 4.80 -0.12 -12.68
C LYS A 64 5.67 -1.36 -12.95
N ARG A 65 5.18 -2.27 -13.81
CA ARG A 65 5.85 -3.53 -14.17
C ARG A 65 7.18 -3.29 -14.90
N ASP A 66 7.19 -2.29 -15.78
CA ASP A 66 8.34 -1.79 -16.52
C ASP A 66 9.48 -1.31 -15.59
N ARG A 67 9.16 -0.91 -14.35
CA ARG A 67 10.14 -0.49 -13.33
C ARG A 67 10.58 -1.63 -12.38
N GLY A 68 10.40 -2.88 -12.79
CA GLY A 68 10.86 -4.05 -12.04
C GLY A 68 9.98 -4.46 -10.84
N ASN A 69 8.78 -3.90 -10.73
CA ASN A 69 7.85 -4.29 -9.67
C ASN A 69 7.13 -5.59 -10.02
N THR A 70 7.13 -6.54 -9.08
CA THR A 70 6.57 -7.89 -9.29
C THR A 70 5.06 -7.97 -9.09
N GLY A 71 4.45 -6.99 -8.43
CA GLY A 71 3.02 -7.01 -8.08
C GLY A 71 2.64 -8.04 -7.00
N LEU A 72 3.61 -8.55 -6.23
CA LEU A 72 3.34 -9.58 -5.21
C LEU A 72 3.13 -9.04 -3.80
N ARG A 73 3.43 -7.77 -3.53
CA ARG A 73 3.46 -7.24 -2.16
C ARG A 73 2.07 -7.21 -1.52
N LEU A 74 1.10 -6.60 -2.19
CA LEU A 74 -0.26 -6.47 -1.68
C LEU A 74 -1.04 -7.79 -1.72
N HIS A 75 -0.70 -8.72 -2.60
CA HIS A 75 -1.26 -10.08 -2.57
C HIS A 75 -0.97 -10.83 -1.25
N ILE A 76 0.10 -10.47 -0.53
CA ILE A 76 0.53 -11.12 0.73
C ILE A 76 0.08 -10.30 1.95
N VAL A 77 -0.72 -9.24 1.75
CA VAL A 77 -1.37 -8.46 2.81
C VAL A 77 -2.76 -9.02 3.05
#